data_AF-A0A7Y4VZU7-F1
#
_entry.id   AF-A0A7Y4VZU7-F1
#
_cell.length_a   1.000
_cell.length_b   1.000
_cell.length_c   1.000
_cell.angle_alpha   90.00
_cell.angle_beta   90.00
_cell.angle_gamma   90.00
#
_symmetry.space_group_name_H-M   'P 1'
#
loop_
_entity.id
_entity.type
_entity.pdbx_description
1 polymer ?
#
loop_
_entity_poly.entity_id
_entity_poly.type
_entity_poly.pdbx_seq_one_letter_code
_entity_poly.pdbx_strand_id
1 'polypeptide(L)'
;MTHIHNQILPEGTQLGVYEIKKISKVDTFDITYRAWNHHLKEWVEIQEYFPYDFATRAPDGLGVEPKFPSDKENFNFGLKAFLDQAEILTQIEHPNIVKAENILQFNETAYLIMDYKEGVPLSTLVRSPAAIADTELKFILVAMLNALQKLHEYNIVHGNIKPATIILGKNGEPLLTDFAAARLAIAGHTAMLEGELAPGYAPPELYEHNEFGPASDFYALGATMHYCITHKQPIAAQSRIMALSKGKPDPMTPLSESPGIPYGAALLQAIDWMLRPEYKNRPHSATEILVLLKSELVNDQAGPITSRQESMDVAHGSPIARNPVWAAGMVGITVLIVAGIWFGNKPSELSADKSSIVTAQPLLPDKAGKITVTPEVNEDQSTALSPTQASQEAVQDKISEHTDKAISDPANQPKQANEESELEISADDNLPQNGLIADGTSSSAGKSELRDKYTGEQETDSTQKLAVNDESLHSSMKQKLLEKPADKGTINEYLTAANKAMKAVHLTTPSRDNAHKYYQMILALEPDNAEALAGQQKIVDRYIWFIQKAKAEGKPNSAKRALQKAESVLPDDPRLKRLRAELAASPEKN
;
A
#
# COMPACT_ATOMS: atom_id res chain seq x y z
N MET A 1 -8.29 -6.04 -16.36
CA MET A 1 -9.28 -6.17 -15.25
C MET A 1 -9.79 -7.60 -15.04
N THR A 2 -9.56 -8.54 -15.98
CA THR A 2 -10.03 -9.94 -15.89
C THR A 2 -9.48 -10.76 -14.71
N HIS A 3 -8.29 -10.46 -14.18
CA HIS A 3 -7.67 -11.28 -13.11
C HIS A 3 -8.30 -11.13 -11.71
N ILE A 4 -9.11 -10.09 -11.45
CA ILE A 4 -9.69 -9.87 -10.11
C ILE A 4 -10.96 -10.72 -9.91
N HIS A 5 -11.73 -10.98 -10.97
CA HIS A 5 -13.01 -11.69 -10.89
C HIS A 5 -12.90 -13.14 -10.39
N ASN A 6 -11.76 -13.80 -10.57
CA ASN A 6 -11.54 -15.17 -10.11
C ASN A 6 -10.97 -15.24 -8.68
N GLN A 7 -10.73 -14.10 -8.02
CA GLN A 7 -10.10 -14.03 -6.70
C GLN A 7 -11.08 -13.60 -5.59
N ILE A 8 -12.28 -13.16 -5.97
CA ILE A 8 -13.38 -12.75 -5.09
C ILE A 8 -14.34 -13.91 -4.83
N LEU A 9 -15.04 -13.88 -3.70
CA LEU A 9 -16.19 -14.77 -3.46
C LEU A 9 -17.34 -14.43 -4.43
N PRO A 10 -18.01 -15.43 -5.03
CA PRO A 10 -19.21 -15.24 -5.84
C PRO A 10 -20.37 -14.58 -5.06
N GLU A 11 -21.23 -13.84 -5.75
CA GLU A 11 -22.52 -13.40 -5.22
C GLU A 11 -23.41 -14.62 -4.91
N GLY A 12 -24.09 -14.61 -3.76
CA GLY A 12 -24.87 -15.73 -3.24
C GLY A 12 -24.09 -16.71 -2.36
N THR A 13 -22.75 -16.58 -2.26
CA THR A 13 -21.92 -17.39 -1.36
C THR A 13 -22.39 -17.26 0.09
N GLN A 14 -22.53 -18.40 0.79
CA GLN A 14 -22.94 -18.46 2.19
C GLN A 14 -21.73 -18.64 3.11
N LEU A 15 -21.55 -17.73 4.06
CA LEU A 15 -20.62 -17.85 5.18
C LEU A 15 -21.45 -18.02 6.46
N GLY A 16 -21.83 -19.26 6.78
CA GLY A 16 -22.74 -19.53 7.91
C GLY A 16 -24.13 -18.95 7.67
N VAL A 17 -24.48 -17.87 8.39
CA VAL A 17 -25.76 -17.15 8.25
C VAL A 17 -25.69 -15.93 7.30
N TYR A 18 -24.50 -15.60 6.79
CA TYR A 18 -24.26 -14.42 5.98
C TYR A 18 -24.21 -14.78 4.49
N GLU A 19 -25.00 -14.11 3.67
CA GLU A 19 -24.96 -14.25 2.21
C GLU A 19 -24.22 -13.08 1.58
N ILE A 20 -23.13 -13.34 0.85
CA ILE A 20 -22.40 -12.34 0.06
C ILE A 20 -23.33 -11.78 -1.02
N LYS A 21 -23.54 -10.45 -1.03
CA LYS A 21 -24.41 -9.77 -2.02
C LYS A 21 -23.62 -8.90 -2.99
N LYS A 22 -22.51 -8.30 -2.57
CA LYS A 22 -21.70 -7.43 -3.44
C LYS A 22 -20.30 -7.27 -2.89
N ILE A 23 -19.32 -7.05 -3.75
CA ILE A 23 -18.03 -6.48 -3.37
C ILE A 23 -18.23 -5.00 -2.99
N SER A 24 -17.80 -4.62 -1.80
CA SER A 24 -17.68 -3.20 -1.39
C SER A 24 -16.32 -2.63 -1.82
N LYS A 25 -15.22 -3.37 -1.59
CA LYS A 25 -13.84 -2.89 -1.74
C LYS A 25 -12.86 -4.03 -2.01
N VAL A 26 -11.73 -3.70 -2.66
CA VAL A 26 -10.59 -4.59 -2.90
C VAL A 26 -9.32 -3.80 -2.56
N ASP A 27 -8.60 -4.21 -1.52
CA ASP A 27 -7.28 -3.70 -1.15
C ASP A 27 -6.21 -4.81 -1.43
N THR A 28 -4.92 -4.55 -1.22
CA THR A 28 -3.86 -5.55 -1.50
C THR A 28 -3.88 -6.76 -0.56
N PHE A 29 -4.38 -6.56 0.66
CA PHE A 29 -4.34 -7.55 1.75
C PHE A 29 -5.71 -8.07 2.20
N ASP A 30 -6.79 -7.47 1.73
CA ASP A 30 -8.16 -7.89 2.04
C ASP A 30 -9.16 -7.54 0.93
N ILE A 31 -10.31 -8.22 0.98
CA ILE A 31 -11.48 -7.93 0.17
C ILE A 31 -12.64 -7.64 1.11
N THR A 32 -13.31 -6.51 0.95
CA THR A 32 -14.51 -6.18 1.73
C THR A 32 -15.76 -6.41 0.89
N TYR A 33 -16.71 -7.16 1.43
CA TYR A 33 -18.00 -7.47 0.83
C TYR A 33 -19.13 -6.85 1.65
N ARG A 34 -20.23 -6.51 0.98
CA ARG A 34 -21.54 -6.34 1.63
C ARG A 34 -22.27 -7.66 1.61
N ALA A 35 -22.78 -8.06 2.76
CA ALA A 35 -23.51 -9.29 2.95
C ALA A 35 -24.84 -9.06 3.69
N TRP A 36 -25.74 -10.03 3.58
CA TRP A 36 -27.02 -10.05 4.28
C TRP A 36 -27.02 -11.13 5.36
N ASN A 37 -27.26 -10.72 6.61
CA ASN A 37 -27.41 -11.65 7.74
C ASN A 37 -28.83 -12.23 7.73
N HIS A 38 -28.96 -13.52 7.38
CA HIS A 38 -30.27 -14.18 7.31
C HIS A 38 -30.90 -14.47 8.67
N HIS A 39 -30.15 -14.43 9.77
CA HIS A 39 -30.69 -14.61 11.11
C HIS A 39 -31.27 -13.31 11.67
N LEU A 40 -30.45 -12.25 11.71
CA LEU A 40 -30.83 -10.95 12.28
C LEU A 40 -31.61 -10.04 11.31
N LYS A 41 -31.65 -10.39 10.00
CA LYS A 41 -32.33 -9.66 8.93
C LYS A 41 -31.79 -8.24 8.73
N GLU A 42 -30.47 -8.13 8.69
CA GLU A 42 -29.76 -6.87 8.50
C GLU A 42 -28.57 -6.99 7.54
N TRP A 43 -28.05 -5.84 7.14
CA TRP A 43 -26.85 -5.73 6.32
C TRP A 43 -25.60 -5.70 7.19
N VAL A 44 -24.56 -6.40 6.76
CA VAL A 44 -23.23 -6.36 7.38
C VAL A 44 -22.16 -6.11 6.30
N GLU A 45 -21.00 -5.63 6.71
CA GLU A 45 -19.78 -5.70 5.90
C GLU A 45 -18.89 -6.84 6.40
N ILE A 46 -18.26 -7.54 5.47
CA ILE A 46 -17.40 -8.69 5.72
C ILE A 46 -16.05 -8.40 5.09
N GLN A 47 -15.01 -8.24 5.90
CA GLN A 47 -13.63 -8.09 5.44
C GLN A 47 -12.96 -9.46 5.48
N GLU A 48 -12.61 -10.00 4.32
CA GLU A 48 -11.89 -11.26 4.14
C GLU A 48 -10.38 -10.99 4.05
N TYR A 49 -9.58 -11.70 4.83
CA TYR A 49 -8.13 -11.70 4.63
C TYR A 49 -7.79 -12.33 3.27
N PHE A 50 -7.17 -11.55 2.38
CA PHE A 50 -6.83 -11.98 1.03
C PHE A 50 -5.59 -11.24 0.50
N PRO A 51 -4.36 -11.75 0.73
CA PRO A 51 -3.13 -11.10 0.30
C PRO A 51 -2.84 -11.35 -1.17
N TYR A 52 -3.33 -10.48 -2.04
CA TYR A 52 -3.35 -10.63 -3.51
C TYR A 52 -2.02 -10.98 -4.16
N ASP A 53 -0.89 -10.54 -3.61
CA ASP A 53 0.42 -10.81 -4.21
C ASP A 53 0.95 -12.22 -3.90
N PHE A 54 0.50 -12.88 -2.82
CA PHE A 54 0.98 -14.19 -2.37
C PHE A 54 -0.09 -15.24 -1.98
N ALA A 55 -1.38 -14.93 -2.11
CA ALA A 55 -2.48 -15.90 -2.08
C ALA A 55 -3.25 -15.98 -3.41
N THR A 56 -3.94 -17.09 -3.62
CA THR A 56 -4.94 -17.30 -4.68
C THR A 56 -6.20 -17.93 -4.09
N ARG A 57 -7.33 -17.70 -4.75
CA ARG A 57 -8.54 -18.49 -4.58
C ARG A 57 -8.29 -19.91 -5.08
N ALA A 58 -8.71 -20.89 -4.29
CA ALA A 58 -8.62 -22.31 -4.58
C ALA A 58 -9.58 -22.70 -5.73
N PRO A 59 -9.42 -23.89 -6.35
CA PRO A 59 -10.22 -24.31 -7.50
C PRO A 59 -11.73 -24.46 -7.27
N ASP A 60 -12.17 -24.52 -6.01
CA ASP A 60 -13.59 -24.54 -5.62
C ASP A 60 -14.26 -23.15 -5.67
N GLY A 61 -13.49 -22.08 -5.84
CA GLY A 61 -13.96 -20.69 -5.84
C GLY A 61 -14.21 -20.12 -4.44
N LEU A 62 -13.83 -20.83 -3.38
CA LEU A 62 -14.07 -20.46 -1.97
C LEU A 62 -12.77 -20.39 -1.17
N GLY A 63 -12.00 -21.47 -1.11
CA GLY A 63 -10.76 -21.58 -0.29
C GLY A 63 -9.70 -20.54 -0.65
N VAL A 64 -8.86 -20.15 0.31
CA VAL A 64 -7.70 -19.26 0.08
C VAL A 64 -6.41 -20.02 0.37
N GLU A 65 -5.52 -20.11 -0.61
CA GLU A 65 -4.25 -20.82 -0.48
C GLU A 65 -3.04 -19.95 -0.89
N PRO A 66 -1.85 -20.15 -0.31
CA PRO A 66 -0.62 -19.51 -0.78
C PRO A 66 -0.32 -19.89 -2.23
N LYS A 67 0.04 -18.93 -3.09
CA LYS A 67 0.30 -19.20 -4.53
C LYS A 67 1.46 -20.16 -4.74
N PHE A 68 2.50 -20.03 -3.93
CA PHE A 68 3.70 -20.87 -3.97
C PHE A 68 4.04 -21.38 -2.56
N PRO A 69 4.76 -22.50 -2.41
CA PRO A 69 5.20 -22.98 -1.10
C PRO A 69 6.02 -21.96 -0.30
N SER A 70 6.76 -21.08 -0.99
CA SER A 70 7.51 -19.95 -0.39
C SER A 70 6.62 -18.88 0.24
N ASP A 71 5.37 -18.77 -0.19
CA ASP A 71 4.44 -17.73 0.26
C ASP A 71 3.77 -18.08 1.60
N LYS A 72 3.83 -19.35 2.00
CA LYS A 72 3.13 -19.90 3.16
C LYS A 72 3.49 -19.20 4.48
N GLU A 73 4.75 -18.77 4.64
CA GLU A 73 5.19 -18.05 5.85
C GLU A 73 4.54 -16.65 5.92
N ASN A 74 4.62 -15.87 4.83
CA ASN A 74 3.99 -14.56 4.71
C ASN A 74 2.45 -14.63 4.85
N PHE A 75 1.84 -15.66 4.27
CA PHE A 75 0.40 -15.92 4.38
C PHE A 75 -0.02 -16.20 5.82
N ASN A 76 0.67 -17.13 6.50
CA ASN A 76 0.37 -17.47 7.89
C ASN A 76 0.64 -16.30 8.84
N PHE A 77 1.73 -15.55 8.62
CA PHE A 77 2.01 -14.33 9.39
C PHE A 77 0.87 -13.32 9.28
N GLY A 78 0.39 -13.07 8.05
CA GLY A 78 -0.67 -12.09 7.83
C GLY A 78 -2.05 -12.56 8.28
N LEU A 79 -2.38 -13.84 8.12
CA LEU A 79 -3.60 -14.41 8.68
C LEU A 79 -3.62 -14.26 10.21
N LYS A 80 -2.48 -14.53 10.87
CA LYS A 80 -2.34 -14.30 12.32
C LYS A 80 -2.50 -12.81 12.67
N ALA A 81 -1.81 -11.91 11.98
CA ALA A 81 -1.90 -10.48 12.25
C ALA A 81 -3.33 -9.92 12.05
N PHE A 82 -4.07 -10.44 11.06
CA PHE A 82 -5.47 -10.11 10.83
C PHE A 82 -6.36 -10.61 11.97
N LEU A 83 -6.20 -11.87 12.40
CA LEU A 83 -6.93 -12.45 13.52
C LEU A 83 -6.64 -11.72 14.84
N ASP A 84 -5.37 -11.48 15.16
CA ASP A 84 -4.95 -10.75 16.37
C ASP A 84 -5.63 -9.37 16.44
N GLN A 85 -5.68 -8.63 15.32
CA GLN A 85 -6.35 -7.33 15.27
C GLN A 85 -7.88 -7.48 15.39
N ALA A 86 -8.46 -8.42 14.66
CA ALA A 86 -9.90 -8.66 14.66
C ALA A 86 -10.42 -9.02 16.06
N GLU A 87 -9.70 -9.86 16.81
CA GLU A 87 -10.01 -10.24 18.20
C GLU A 87 -10.02 -9.05 19.15
N ILE A 88 -9.14 -8.06 18.93
CA ILE A 88 -9.14 -6.82 19.71
C ILE A 88 -10.30 -5.91 19.29
N LEU A 89 -10.57 -5.78 17.99
CA LEU A 89 -11.66 -4.91 17.48
C LEU A 89 -13.05 -5.35 17.97
N THR A 90 -13.33 -6.66 18.11
CA THR A 90 -14.63 -7.14 18.65
C THR A 90 -14.85 -6.77 20.13
N GLN A 91 -13.81 -6.34 20.85
CA GLN A 91 -13.89 -5.89 22.24
C GLN A 91 -14.10 -4.37 22.37
N ILE A 92 -14.16 -3.64 21.25
CA ILE A 92 -14.24 -2.18 21.21
C ILE A 92 -15.65 -1.74 20.81
N GLU A 93 -16.41 -1.24 21.80
CA GLU A 93 -17.67 -0.54 21.57
C GLU A 93 -17.49 0.97 21.76
N HIS A 94 -17.78 1.75 20.72
CA HIS A 94 -17.73 3.21 20.75
C HIS A 94 -18.65 3.80 19.67
N PRO A 95 -19.44 4.88 19.93
CA PRO A 95 -20.42 5.42 18.97
C PRO A 95 -19.81 5.94 17.65
N ASN A 96 -18.52 6.26 17.64
CA ASN A 96 -17.81 6.77 16.46
C ASN A 96 -16.82 5.78 15.82
N ILE A 97 -16.91 4.49 16.17
CA ILE A 97 -16.12 3.39 15.59
C ILE A 97 -17.10 2.37 15.01
N VAL A 98 -16.87 1.86 13.80
CA VAL A 98 -17.69 0.75 13.28
C VAL A 98 -17.54 -0.48 14.17
N LYS A 99 -18.65 -1.03 14.63
CA LYS A 99 -18.65 -2.19 15.51
C LYS A 99 -18.25 -3.44 14.72
N ALA A 100 -17.26 -4.16 15.25
CA ALA A 100 -16.95 -5.52 14.85
C ALA A 100 -17.84 -6.47 15.66
N GLU A 101 -18.66 -7.27 14.96
CA GLU A 101 -19.61 -8.18 15.59
C GLU A 101 -19.01 -9.54 15.91
N ASN A 102 -18.25 -10.10 14.97
CA ASN A 102 -17.78 -11.48 15.02
C ASN A 102 -16.59 -11.71 14.08
N ILE A 103 -15.92 -12.84 14.28
CA ILE A 103 -14.82 -13.33 13.44
C ILE A 103 -15.15 -14.75 13.02
N LEU A 104 -15.02 -15.06 11.74
CA LEU A 104 -15.20 -16.41 11.22
C LEU A 104 -13.87 -16.91 10.62
N GLN A 105 -13.54 -18.18 10.87
CA GLN A 105 -12.43 -18.86 10.22
C GLN A 105 -13.02 -19.98 9.35
N PHE A 106 -13.01 -19.77 8.03
CA PHE A 106 -13.53 -20.68 7.01
C PHE A 106 -12.68 -20.52 5.75
N ASN A 107 -12.76 -21.47 4.82
CA ASN A 107 -12.12 -21.36 3.50
C ASN A 107 -10.61 -21.04 3.61
N GLU A 108 -9.95 -21.63 4.61
CA GLU A 108 -8.50 -21.48 4.88
C GLU A 108 -8.06 -20.02 5.16
N THR A 109 -9.01 -19.13 5.45
CA THR A 109 -8.80 -17.70 5.77
C THR A 109 -9.66 -17.23 6.95
N ALA A 110 -9.62 -15.92 7.23
CA ALA A 110 -10.41 -15.24 8.25
C ALA A 110 -11.32 -14.17 7.65
N TYR A 111 -12.48 -13.99 8.28
CA TYR A 111 -13.49 -13.01 7.95
C TYR A 111 -13.85 -12.18 9.19
N LEU A 112 -13.68 -10.86 9.12
CA LEU A 112 -14.16 -9.92 10.14
C LEU A 112 -15.54 -9.40 9.74
N ILE A 113 -16.54 -9.65 10.60
CA ILE A 113 -17.94 -9.21 10.40
C ILE A 113 -18.14 -7.88 11.14
N MET A 114 -18.68 -6.88 10.44
CA MET A 114 -18.89 -5.52 10.95
C MET A 114 -20.28 -4.99 10.61
N ASP A 115 -20.82 -4.12 11.47
CA ASP A 115 -22.07 -3.39 11.21
C ASP A 115 -21.99 -2.63 9.86
N TYR A 116 -22.91 -2.90 8.91
CA TYR A 116 -23.08 -1.99 7.77
C TYR A 116 -23.86 -0.76 8.21
N LYS A 117 -23.22 0.41 8.19
CA LYS A 117 -23.89 1.70 8.45
C LYS A 117 -24.13 2.48 7.16
N GLU A 118 -25.41 2.79 6.91
CA GLU A 118 -25.79 3.70 5.83
C GLU A 118 -25.37 5.14 6.15
N GLY A 119 -24.63 5.75 5.22
CA GLY A 119 -24.17 7.12 5.33
C GLY A 119 -23.43 7.59 4.09
N VAL A 120 -22.88 8.79 4.15
CA VAL A 120 -22.08 9.40 3.07
C VAL A 120 -20.63 9.55 3.55
N PRO A 121 -19.63 9.02 2.83
CA PRO A 121 -18.23 9.26 3.16
C PRO A 121 -17.90 10.76 3.15
N LEU A 122 -17.14 11.24 4.12
CA LEU A 122 -16.66 12.63 4.19
C LEU A 122 -15.98 13.07 2.89
N SER A 123 -15.31 12.15 2.17
CA SER A 123 -14.71 12.39 0.86
C SER A 123 -15.70 12.90 -0.20
N THR A 124 -17.00 12.60 -0.07
CA THR A 124 -18.05 13.11 -0.95
C THR A 124 -18.35 14.57 -0.64
N LEU A 125 -18.39 14.95 0.64
CA LEU A 125 -18.58 16.35 1.05
C LEU A 125 -17.38 17.21 0.67
N VAL A 126 -16.14 16.75 0.91
CA VAL A 126 -14.92 17.52 0.58
C VAL A 126 -14.73 17.71 -0.94
N ARG A 127 -15.33 16.84 -1.76
CA ARG A 127 -15.41 17.00 -3.23
C ARG A 127 -16.50 17.97 -3.69
N SER A 128 -17.45 18.32 -2.82
CA SER A 128 -18.41 19.40 -3.07
C SER A 128 -17.70 20.76 -2.92
N PRO A 129 -18.09 21.80 -3.68
CA PRO A 129 -17.64 23.17 -3.44
C PRO A 129 -18.30 23.81 -2.19
N ALA A 130 -19.22 23.10 -1.52
CA ALA A 130 -19.79 23.54 -0.25
C ALA A 130 -18.76 23.39 0.87
N ALA A 131 -18.38 24.50 1.49
CA ALA A 131 -17.54 24.50 2.69
C ALA A 131 -18.28 23.86 3.87
N ILE A 132 -17.54 23.09 4.68
CA ILE A 132 -18.01 22.55 5.96
C ILE A 132 -17.86 23.65 7.01
N ALA A 133 -18.89 23.93 7.82
CA ALA A 133 -18.81 24.99 8.81
C ALA A 133 -17.83 24.63 9.95
N ASP A 134 -17.24 25.66 10.59
CA ASP A 134 -16.30 25.47 11.71
C ASP A 134 -16.86 24.58 12.82
N THR A 135 -18.14 24.75 13.18
CA THR A 135 -18.84 23.94 14.19
C THR A 135 -19.02 22.47 13.79
N GLU A 136 -19.30 22.21 12.51
CA GLU A 136 -19.46 20.87 11.95
C GLU A 136 -18.10 20.16 11.88
N LEU A 137 -17.06 20.86 11.41
CA LEU A 137 -15.72 20.30 11.31
C LEU A 137 -15.10 20.04 12.68
N LYS A 138 -15.32 20.93 13.66
CA LYS A 138 -14.98 20.70 15.09
C LYS A 138 -15.72 19.48 15.64
N PHE A 139 -17.02 19.32 15.34
CA PHE A 139 -17.79 18.15 15.79
C PHE A 139 -17.24 16.84 15.20
N ILE A 140 -16.91 16.80 13.90
CA ILE A 140 -16.26 15.63 13.29
C ILE A 140 -14.89 15.37 13.92
N LEU A 141 -14.05 16.40 14.07
CA LEU A 141 -12.73 16.28 14.69
C LEU A 141 -12.81 15.72 16.13
N VAL A 142 -13.66 16.27 16.99
CA VAL A 142 -13.83 15.80 18.37
C VAL A 142 -14.32 14.36 18.42
N ALA A 143 -15.27 13.98 17.57
CA ALA A 143 -15.76 12.61 17.50
C ALA A 143 -14.67 11.61 17.04
N MET A 144 -13.85 11.99 16.07
CA MET A 144 -12.70 11.18 15.65
C MET A 144 -11.60 11.11 16.71
N LEU A 145 -11.34 12.21 17.45
CA LEU A 145 -10.39 12.19 18.57
C LEU A 145 -10.84 11.24 19.69
N ASN A 146 -12.13 11.21 20.02
CA ASN A 146 -12.69 10.25 20.98
C ASN A 146 -12.57 8.79 20.47
N ALA A 147 -12.85 8.55 19.17
CA ALA A 147 -12.66 7.25 18.55
C ALA A 147 -11.20 6.78 18.62
N LEU A 148 -10.25 7.64 18.24
CA LEU A 148 -8.82 7.32 18.29
C LEU A 148 -8.34 7.10 19.72
N GLN A 149 -8.78 7.90 20.69
CA GLN A 149 -8.52 7.66 22.11
C GLN A 149 -8.91 6.23 22.50
N LYS A 150 -10.10 5.78 22.08
CA LYS A 150 -10.59 4.45 22.42
C LYS A 150 -9.81 3.31 21.73
N LEU A 151 -9.35 3.51 20.49
CA LEU A 151 -8.46 2.54 19.83
C LEU A 151 -7.06 2.49 20.48
N HIS A 152 -6.51 3.65 20.82
CA HIS A 152 -5.17 3.78 21.42
C HIS A 152 -5.11 3.20 22.83
N GLU A 153 -6.21 3.21 23.60
CA GLU A 153 -6.34 2.47 24.88
C GLU A 153 -6.07 0.95 24.73
N TYR A 154 -6.37 0.38 23.56
CA TYR A 154 -6.13 -1.05 23.25
C TYR A 154 -4.84 -1.26 22.44
N ASN A 155 -3.98 -0.23 22.34
CA ASN A 155 -2.76 -0.20 21.51
C ASN A 155 -3.02 -0.42 20.00
N ILE A 156 -4.22 -0.14 19.50
CA ILE A 156 -4.55 -0.23 18.07
C ILE A 156 -4.38 1.13 17.40
N VAL A 157 -3.45 1.22 16.44
CA VAL A 157 -3.32 2.34 15.50
C VAL A 157 -4.26 2.10 14.32
N HIS A 158 -5.04 3.10 13.89
CA HIS A 158 -5.97 2.96 12.76
C HIS A 158 -5.23 2.81 11.42
N GLY A 159 -4.20 3.62 11.19
CA GLY A 159 -3.23 3.47 10.10
C GLY A 159 -3.70 3.92 8.70
N ASN A 160 -5.01 4.10 8.49
CA ASN A 160 -5.58 4.43 7.17
C ASN A 160 -6.64 5.56 7.24
N ILE A 161 -6.47 6.53 8.14
CA ILE A 161 -7.43 7.64 8.28
C ILE A 161 -7.36 8.55 7.04
N LYS A 162 -8.49 8.69 6.34
CA LYS A 162 -8.66 9.60 5.20
C LYS A 162 -10.16 9.93 5.05
N PRO A 163 -10.56 10.95 4.27
CA PRO A 163 -11.98 11.29 4.14
C PRO A 163 -12.89 10.15 3.63
N ALA A 164 -12.33 9.11 2.99
CA ALA A 164 -13.10 7.96 2.54
C ALA A 164 -13.49 6.99 3.67
N THR A 165 -12.77 7.03 4.80
CA THR A 165 -12.92 6.10 5.95
C THR A 165 -13.63 6.74 7.14
N ILE A 166 -14.20 7.92 6.94
CA ILE A 166 -15.08 8.61 7.88
C ILE A 166 -16.45 8.68 7.21
N ILE A 167 -17.39 7.87 7.67
CA ILE A 167 -18.76 7.82 7.17
C ILE A 167 -19.63 8.74 8.03
N LEU A 168 -20.37 9.64 7.40
CA LEU A 168 -21.35 10.49 8.07
C LEU A 168 -22.72 9.81 7.95
N GLY A 169 -23.22 9.28 9.06
CA GLY A 169 -24.52 8.60 9.12
C GLY A 169 -25.69 9.55 8.84
N LYS A 170 -26.89 9.00 8.66
CA LYS A 170 -28.12 9.78 8.37
C LYS A 170 -28.42 10.92 9.35
N ASN A 171 -27.97 10.79 10.60
CA ASN A 171 -28.15 11.78 11.67
C ASN A 171 -26.99 12.80 11.76
N GLY A 172 -26.03 12.77 10.82
CA GLY A 172 -24.80 13.56 10.85
C GLY A 172 -23.70 13.01 11.75
N GLU A 173 -23.95 11.94 12.51
CA GLU A 173 -22.96 11.31 13.40
C GLU A 173 -21.82 10.66 12.57
N PRO A 174 -20.53 10.99 12.85
CA PRO A 174 -19.40 10.45 12.12
C PRO A 174 -18.94 9.10 12.69
N LEU A 175 -18.56 8.19 11.80
CA LEU A 175 -18.14 6.82 12.09
C LEU A 175 -16.81 6.52 11.40
N LEU A 176 -15.83 6.01 12.15
CA LEU A 176 -14.53 5.59 11.63
C LEU A 176 -14.59 4.12 11.16
N THR A 177 -14.11 3.84 9.94
CA THR A 177 -14.13 2.53 9.27
C THR A 177 -12.77 2.19 8.63
N ASP A 178 -12.60 1.00 8.06
CA ASP A 178 -11.42 0.59 7.26
C ASP A 178 -10.07 0.62 8.02
N PHE A 179 -10.02 0.01 9.20
CA PHE A 179 -8.78 -0.19 9.96
C PHE A 179 -7.73 -0.92 9.13
N ALA A 180 -6.47 -0.48 9.22
CA ALA A 180 -5.37 -1.03 8.42
C ALA A 180 -4.19 -1.55 9.24
N ALA A 181 -4.31 -1.70 10.57
CA ALA A 181 -3.19 -2.10 11.43
C ALA A 181 -2.53 -3.40 10.97
N ALA A 182 -3.32 -4.46 10.74
CA ALA A 182 -2.84 -5.73 10.21
C ALA A 182 -2.24 -5.56 8.80
N ARG A 183 -2.89 -4.80 7.90
CA ARG A 183 -2.34 -4.52 6.56
C ARG A 183 -0.96 -3.88 6.65
N LEU A 184 -0.77 -2.87 7.51
CA LEU A 184 0.53 -2.22 7.71
C LEU A 184 1.56 -3.17 8.31
N ALA A 185 1.18 -4.02 9.27
CA ALA A 185 2.07 -5.06 9.83
C ALA A 185 2.52 -6.06 8.76
N ILE A 186 1.59 -6.54 7.91
CA ILE A 186 1.87 -7.46 6.80
C ILE A 186 2.75 -6.78 5.75
N ALA A 187 2.41 -5.56 5.35
CA ALA A 187 3.13 -4.83 4.32
C ALA A 187 4.53 -4.41 4.80
N GLY A 188 4.71 -4.18 6.10
CA GLY A 188 6.02 -4.02 6.74
C GLY A 188 6.85 -5.30 6.69
N HIS A 189 6.26 -6.44 7.08
CA HIS A 189 6.92 -7.76 7.04
C HIS A 189 7.34 -8.17 5.62
N THR A 190 6.49 -7.90 4.63
CA THR A 190 6.69 -8.29 3.22
C THR A 190 7.43 -7.24 2.36
N ALA A 191 7.88 -6.14 2.96
CA ALA A 191 8.49 -4.99 2.27
C ALA A 191 7.61 -4.36 1.15
N MET A 192 6.30 -4.45 1.31
CA MET A 192 5.27 -3.93 0.38
C MET A 192 4.63 -2.62 0.86
N LEU A 193 5.05 -2.10 2.01
CA LEU A 193 4.43 -0.99 2.74
C LEU A 193 4.09 0.23 1.87
N GLU A 194 5.00 0.70 1.02
CA GLU A 194 4.79 1.87 0.15
C GLU A 194 3.52 1.79 -0.72
N GLY A 195 3.09 0.58 -1.12
CA GLY A 195 1.89 0.37 -1.93
C GLY A 195 0.57 0.59 -1.19
N GLU A 196 0.56 0.42 0.13
CA GLU A 196 -0.63 0.58 0.99
C GLU A 196 -0.83 2.01 1.50
N LEU A 197 0.23 2.83 1.45
CA LEU A 197 0.23 4.16 2.06
C LEU A 197 -0.52 5.18 1.21
N ALA A 198 -1.65 5.67 1.74
CA ALA A 198 -2.45 6.72 1.12
C ALA A 198 -1.65 8.05 1.00
N PRO A 199 -1.25 8.49 -0.22
CA PRO A 199 -0.41 9.68 -0.37
C PRO A 199 -1.11 10.93 0.16
N GLY A 200 -0.36 11.79 0.86
CA GLY A 200 -0.88 12.98 1.53
C GLY A 200 -1.42 12.73 2.95
N TYR A 201 -1.91 11.52 3.24
CA TYR A 201 -2.45 11.14 4.56
C TYR A 201 -1.47 10.30 5.38
N ALA A 202 -0.73 9.40 4.74
CA ALA A 202 0.31 8.63 5.40
C ALA A 202 1.45 9.55 5.88
N PRO A 203 1.85 9.48 7.16
CA PRO A 203 2.91 10.30 7.72
C PRO A 203 4.32 9.78 7.35
N PRO A 204 5.38 10.61 7.53
CA PRO A 204 6.75 10.28 7.15
C PRO A 204 7.27 8.92 7.65
N GLU A 205 7.03 8.58 8.92
CA GLU A 205 7.56 7.39 9.59
C GLU A 205 7.15 6.08 8.91
N LEU A 206 5.96 6.03 8.29
CA LEU A 206 5.50 4.85 7.56
C LEU A 206 6.28 4.62 6.26
N TYR A 207 6.84 5.67 5.65
CA TYR A 207 7.72 5.54 4.47
C TYR A 207 9.17 5.21 4.84
N GLU A 208 9.61 5.59 6.04
CA GLU A 208 11.00 5.38 6.48
C GLU A 208 11.23 4.01 7.16
N HIS A 209 10.14 3.30 7.47
CA HIS A 209 10.06 2.11 8.31
C HIS A 209 10.52 2.36 9.75
N ASN A 210 10.21 3.53 10.30
CA ASN A 210 10.43 3.86 11.70
C ASN A 210 9.24 3.35 12.56
N GLU A 211 9.40 3.38 13.89
CA GLU A 211 8.28 3.14 14.79
C GLU A 211 7.16 4.17 14.56
N PHE A 212 5.91 3.69 14.58
CA PHE A 212 4.70 4.46 14.39
C PHE A 212 3.73 4.20 15.55
N GLY A 213 2.75 5.09 15.75
CA GLY A 213 1.90 5.06 16.94
C GLY A 213 0.75 6.06 16.89
N PRO A 214 0.19 6.47 18.04
CA PRO A 214 -0.92 7.43 18.11
C PRO A 214 -0.72 8.72 17.29
N ALA A 215 0.50 9.28 17.28
CA ALA A 215 0.81 10.49 16.53
C ALA A 215 0.76 10.29 15.00
N SER A 216 0.85 9.05 14.50
CA SER A 216 0.68 8.71 13.09
C SER A 216 -0.78 8.85 12.65
N ASP A 217 -1.72 8.40 13.48
CA ASP A 217 -3.15 8.61 13.26
C ASP A 217 -3.51 10.10 13.34
N PHE A 218 -2.95 10.84 14.30
CA PHE A 218 -3.22 12.29 14.40
C PHE A 218 -2.72 13.06 13.17
N TYR A 219 -1.58 12.69 12.56
CA TYR A 219 -1.16 13.27 11.28
C TYR A 219 -2.18 13.00 10.17
N ALA A 220 -2.64 11.75 10.03
CA ALA A 220 -3.60 11.36 9.00
C ALA A 220 -4.98 12.03 9.19
N LEU A 221 -5.40 12.22 10.45
CA LEU A 221 -6.58 12.99 10.82
C LEU A 221 -6.39 14.49 10.52
N GLY A 222 -5.23 15.07 10.85
CA GLY A 222 -4.88 16.45 10.51
C GLY A 222 -4.90 16.69 9.00
N ALA A 223 -4.33 15.78 8.21
CA ALA A 223 -4.36 15.81 6.75
C ALA A 223 -5.81 15.75 6.20
N THR A 224 -6.65 14.93 6.83
CA THR A 224 -8.08 14.84 6.52
C THR A 224 -8.80 16.18 6.77
N MET A 225 -8.57 16.81 7.93
CA MET A 225 -9.17 18.12 8.27
C MET A 225 -8.63 19.26 7.40
N HIS A 226 -7.34 19.27 7.09
CA HIS A 226 -6.72 20.23 6.17
C HIS A 226 -7.36 20.15 4.78
N TYR A 227 -7.64 18.95 4.27
CA TYR A 227 -8.35 18.81 2.99
C TYR A 227 -9.78 19.34 3.07
N CYS A 228 -10.49 19.12 4.18
CA CYS A 228 -11.83 19.68 4.41
C CYS A 228 -11.85 21.22 4.37
N ILE A 229 -10.82 21.88 4.89
CA ILE A 229 -10.71 23.34 4.92
C ILE A 229 -10.28 23.92 3.56
N THR A 230 -9.32 23.28 2.89
CA THR A 230 -8.65 23.85 1.72
C THR A 230 -9.21 23.39 0.38
N HIS A 231 -10.01 22.33 0.36
CA HIS A 231 -10.43 21.56 -0.83
C HIS A 231 -9.25 21.16 -1.75
N LYS A 232 -8.02 21.14 -1.23
CA LYS A 232 -6.80 20.70 -1.91
C LYS A 232 -6.27 19.44 -1.22
N GLN A 233 -5.92 18.42 -2.01
CA GLN A 233 -5.30 17.22 -1.45
C GLN A 233 -4.01 17.59 -0.69
N PRO A 234 -3.78 17.05 0.52
CA PRO A 234 -2.59 17.35 1.30
C PRO A 234 -1.32 16.94 0.56
N ILE A 235 -0.24 17.69 0.74
CA ILE A 235 1.04 17.41 0.08
C ILE A 235 1.64 16.15 0.71
N ALA A 236 2.07 15.20 -0.14
CA ALA A 236 2.65 13.94 0.29
C ALA A 236 3.84 14.14 1.26
N ALA A 237 3.85 13.36 2.34
CA ALA A 237 4.86 13.43 3.39
C ALA A 237 6.29 13.39 2.85
N GLN A 238 6.58 12.47 1.92
CA GLN A 238 7.88 12.36 1.24
C GLN A 238 8.30 13.68 0.57
N SER A 239 7.39 14.41 -0.07
CA SER A 239 7.69 15.70 -0.70
C SER A 239 7.99 16.80 0.33
N ARG A 240 7.30 16.80 1.47
CA ARG A 240 7.55 17.72 2.59
C ARG A 240 8.93 17.48 3.20
N ILE A 241 9.27 16.21 3.51
CA ILE A 241 10.59 15.81 4.00
C ILE A 241 11.69 16.10 2.99
N MET A 242 11.45 15.89 1.69
CA MET A 242 12.44 16.22 0.64
C MET A 242 12.71 17.74 0.51
N ALA A 243 11.74 18.60 0.85
CA ALA A 243 11.97 20.04 0.89
C ALA A 243 12.79 20.42 2.12
N LEU A 244 12.39 19.94 3.30
CA LEU A 244 13.03 20.24 4.59
C LEU A 244 14.50 19.76 4.63
N SER A 245 14.77 18.54 4.15
CA SER A 245 16.14 17.99 4.03
C SER A 245 17.04 18.77 3.05
N LYS A 246 16.47 19.62 2.18
CA LYS A 246 17.20 20.55 1.30
C LYS A 246 17.29 21.98 1.87
N GLY A 247 16.95 22.17 3.15
CA GLY A 247 16.92 23.48 3.81
C GLY A 247 15.83 24.42 3.27
N LYS A 248 14.82 23.90 2.55
CA LYS A 248 13.68 24.67 2.07
C LYS A 248 12.56 24.66 3.12
N PRO A 249 11.68 25.69 3.15
CA PRO A 249 10.47 25.64 3.97
C PRO A 249 9.59 24.43 3.59
N ASP A 250 8.75 24.01 4.53
CA ASP A 250 7.70 23.02 4.27
C ASP A 250 6.77 23.56 3.16
N PRO A 251 6.55 22.83 2.06
CA PRO A 251 5.66 23.28 0.99
C PRO A 251 4.19 23.33 1.40
N MET A 252 3.82 22.72 2.53
CA MET A 252 2.46 22.78 3.08
C MET A 252 2.39 23.86 4.16
N THR A 253 1.95 25.06 3.76
CA THR A 253 1.80 26.22 4.65
C THR A 253 0.82 25.94 5.79
N PRO A 254 1.11 26.36 7.04
CA PRO A 254 0.16 26.29 8.15
C PRO A 254 -1.15 27.02 7.85
N LEU A 255 -2.27 26.44 8.27
CA LEU A 255 -3.59 27.04 8.08
C LEU A 255 -3.76 28.28 8.96
N SER A 256 -3.19 28.29 10.17
CA SER A 256 -3.20 29.45 11.07
C SER A 256 -2.41 30.66 10.54
N GLU A 257 -1.51 30.45 9.58
CA GLU A 257 -0.75 31.51 8.89
C GLU A 257 -1.41 31.96 7.58
N SER A 258 -2.47 31.27 7.13
CA SER A 258 -3.10 31.48 5.83
C SER A 258 -4.25 32.51 5.92
N PRO A 259 -4.15 33.67 5.23
CA PRO A 259 -5.13 34.75 5.38
C PRO A 259 -6.49 34.39 4.77
N GLY A 260 -7.58 34.79 5.45
CA GLY A 260 -8.95 34.66 4.95
C GLY A 260 -9.61 33.30 5.15
N ILE A 261 -9.02 32.39 5.93
CA ILE A 261 -9.64 31.12 6.32
C ILE A 261 -10.70 31.35 7.41
N PRO A 262 -12.00 31.06 7.18
CA PRO A 262 -13.10 31.42 8.07
C PRO A 262 -13.36 30.36 9.17
N TYR A 263 -12.32 29.97 9.91
CA TYR A 263 -12.38 28.93 10.94
C TYR A 263 -11.70 29.39 12.25
N GLY A 264 -12.06 28.79 13.38
CA GLY A 264 -11.57 29.15 14.71
C GLY A 264 -10.07 28.91 14.87
N ALA A 265 -9.39 29.81 15.60
CA ALA A 265 -7.94 29.77 15.76
C ALA A 265 -7.46 28.47 16.43
N ALA A 266 -8.18 27.95 17.42
CA ALA A 266 -7.81 26.69 18.08
C ALA A 266 -7.99 25.47 17.16
N LEU A 267 -8.96 25.49 16.23
CA LEU A 267 -9.10 24.44 15.22
C LEU A 267 -7.91 24.45 14.25
N LEU A 268 -7.54 25.62 13.74
CA LEU A 268 -6.41 25.75 12.82
C LEU A 268 -5.08 25.34 13.49
N GLN A 269 -4.83 25.81 14.72
CA GLN A 269 -3.65 25.43 15.51
C GLN A 269 -3.61 23.92 15.82
N ALA A 270 -4.75 23.29 16.13
CA ALA A 270 -4.83 21.85 16.34
C ALA A 270 -4.44 21.08 15.08
N ILE A 271 -4.94 21.50 13.91
CA ILE A 271 -4.63 20.86 12.62
C ILE A 271 -3.15 21.05 12.26
N ASP A 272 -2.60 22.26 12.43
CA ASP A 272 -1.19 22.55 12.16
C ASP A 272 -0.24 21.79 13.12
N TRP A 273 -0.64 21.57 14.37
CA TRP A 273 0.11 20.76 15.33
C TRP A 273 0.07 19.26 14.98
N MET A 274 -1.10 18.74 14.63
CA MET A 274 -1.25 17.37 14.11
C MET A 274 -0.42 17.13 12.84
N LEU A 275 -0.26 18.15 11.99
CA LEU A 275 0.45 18.05 10.70
C LEU A 275 1.96 18.30 10.76
N ARG A 276 2.56 18.43 11.95
CA ARG A 276 4.03 18.56 12.08
C ARG A 276 4.73 17.34 11.46
N PRO A 277 5.73 17.52 10.57
CA PRO A 277 6.41 16.41 9.91
C PRO A 277 7.06 15.45 10.91
N GLU A 278 7.86 15.99 11.82
CA GLU A 278 8.55 15.27 12.90
C GLU A 278 7.55 14.63 13.87
N TYR A 279 7.63 13.30 14.04
CA TYR A 279 6.75 12.52 14.92
C TYR A 279 6.70 13.09 16.35
N LYS A 280 7.87 13.30 16.96
CA LYS A 280 8.04 13.85 18.31
C LYS A 280 7.45 15.25 18.52
N ASN A 281 7.15 16.00 17.46
CA ASN A 281 6.60 17.36 17.52
C ASN A 281 5.07 17.39 17.39
N ARG A 282 4.41 16.24 17.19
CA ARG A 282 2.94 16.09 17.15
C ARG A 282 2.36 15.83 18.55
N PRO A 283 1.03 15.96 18.73
CA PRO A 283 0.35 15.43 19.90
C PRO A 283 0.58 13.91 20.03
N HIS A 284 0.69 13.40 21.26
CA HIS A 284 0.84 11.95 21.49
C HIS A 284 -0.43 11.31 22.08
N SER A 285 -1.41 12.12 22.48
CA SER A 285 -2.74 11.69 22.93
C SER A 285 -3.85 12.59 22.38
N ALA A 286 -5.04 12.03 22.20
CA ALA A 286 -6.23 12.79 21.80
C ALA A 286 -6.60 13.86 22.85
N THR A 287 -6.35 13.59 24.13
CA THR A 287 -6.61 14.50 25.26
C THR A 287 -5.92 15.85 25.08
N GLU A 288 -4.65 15.88 24.64
CA GLU A 288 -3.91 17.12 24.37
C GLU A 288 -4.64 18.02 23.37
N ILE A 289 -5.12 17.42 22.27
CA ILE A 289 -5.83 18.13 21.20
C ILE A 289 -7.21 18.60 21.68
N LEU A 290 -7.92 17.76 22.45
CA LEU A 290 -9.21 18.10 23.04
C LEU A 290 -9.12 19.24 24.07
N VAL A 291 -8.00 19.36 24.80
CA VAL A 291 -7.75 20.49 25.72
C VAL A 291 -7.56 21.79 24.94
N LEU A 292 -6.78 21.77 23.86
CA LEU A 292 -6.61 22.93 22.97
C LEU A 292 -7.96 23.42 22.41
N LEU A 293 -8.78 22.50 21.87
CA LEU A 293 -10.10 22.81 21.31
C LEU A 293 -11.09 23.34 22.36
N LYS A 294 -11.01 22.88 23.62
CA LYS A 294 -11.85 23.37 24.72
C LYS A 294 -11.47 24.77 25.20
N SER A 295 -10.19 25.17 25.08
CA SER A 295 -9.74 26.50 25.56
C SER A 295 -10.46 27.66 24.83
N GLU A 296 -10.82 27.48 23.57
CA GLU A 296 -11.57 28.45 22.77
C GLU A 296 -13.03 28.57 23.22
N LEU A 297 -13.70 27.44 23.50
CA LEU A 297 -15.10 27.38 23.94
C LEU A 297 -15.36 28.07 25.29
N VAL A 298 -14.35 28.14 26.17
CA VAL A 298 -14.46 28.83 27.47
C VAL A 298 -14.30 30.35 27.31
N ASN A 299 -13.42 30.80 26.42
CA ASN A 299 -13.22 32.23 26.16
C ASN A 299 -14.42 32.86 25.44
N ASP A 300 -15.07 32.16 24.52
CA ASP A 300 -16.22 32.68 23.77
C ASP A 300 -17.49 32.85 24.64
N GLN A 301 -17.52 32.23 25.82
CA GLN A 301 -18.58 32.38 26.83
C GLN A 301 -18.25 33.44 27.89
N ALA A 302 -17.04 34.03 27.89
CA ALA A 302 -16.55 34.97 28.90
C ALA A 302 -17.00 36.43 28.67
N GLY A 303 -18.25 36.63 28.24
CA GLY A 303 -18.92 37.93 28.36
C GLY A 303 -19.12 38.32 29.84
N PRO A 304 -19.37 39.60 30.16
CA PRO A 304 -19.48 40.06 31.54
C PRO A 304 -20.74 39.51 32.23
N ILE A 305 -20.60 38.39 32.93
CA ILE A 305 -21.66 37.79 33.76
C ILE A 305 -21.88 38.68 34.98
N THR A 306 -22.98 39.44 34.98
CA THR A 306 -23.54 40.01 36.20
C THR A 306 -24.02 38.88 37.10
N SER A 307 -23.50 38.82 38.32
CA SER A 307 -23.79 37.75 39.25
C SER A 307 -25.25 37.80 39.73
N ARG A 308 -25.99 36.72 39.51
CA ARG A 308 -27.21 36.41 40.26
C ARG A 308 -27.09 34.99 40.81
N GLN A 309 -26.91 34.90 42.12
CA GLN A 309 -26.96 33.63 42.84
C GLN A 309 -28.42 33.18 42.94
N GLU A 310 -28.74 31.99 42.45
CA GLU A 310 -29.88 31.20 42.93
C GLU A 310 -29.40 29.77 43.22
N SER A 311 -30.02 29.16 44.23
CA SER A 311 -29.46 28.05 45.01
C SER A 311 -29.75 26.65 44.45
N MET A 312 -28.95 25.68 44.90
CA MET A 312 -29.10 24.25 44.62
C MET A 312 -30.46 23.69 45.05
N ASP A 313 -30.95 22.71 44.29
CA ASP A 313 -31.71 21.59 44.86
C ASP A 313 -31.38 20.29 44.10
N VAL A 314 -31.44 19.13 44.76
CA VAL A 314 -30.85 17.86 44.28
C VAL A 314 -31.89 16.74 44.18
N ALA A 315 -32.18 16.26 42.96
CA ALA A 315 -32.88 14.98 42.76
C ALA A 315 -32.60 14.30 41.40
N HIS A 316 -31.89 13.17 41.46
CA HIS A 316 -32.03 11.93 40.68
C HIS A 316 -32.60 11.95 39.24
N GLY A 317 -31.76 11.51 38.28
CA GLY A 317 -32.17 10.60 37.19
C GLY A 317 -32.79 11.23 35.94
N SER A 318 -31.97 11.61 34.97
CA SER A 318 -32.39 11.95 33.59
C SER A 318 -31.21 11.89 32.60
N PRO A 319 -31.46 11.81 31.27
CA PRO A 319 -30.50 11.28 30.31
C PRO A 319 -29.36 12.26 29.98
N ILE A 320 -28.35 11.73 29.26
CA ILE A 320 -27.18 12.47 28.74
C ILE A 320 -27.65 13.77 28.08
N ALA A 321 -27.41 14.90 28.74
CA ALA A 321 -27.86 16.20 28.28
C ALA A 321 -27.11 16.60 26.99
N ARG A 322 -27.83 16.59 25.87
CA ARG A 322 -27.30 17.01 24.56
C ARG A 322 -27.00 18.51 24.60
N ASN A 323 -25.72 18.84 24.72
CA ASN A 323 -25.20 20.21 24.65
C ASN A 323 -25.62 20.86 23.30
N PRO A 324 -26.26 22.05 23.28
CA PRO A 324 -26.88 22.62 22.08
C PRO A 324 -25.93 22.79 20.88
N VAL A 325 -24.62 23.00 21.12
CA VAL A 325 -23.59 23.08 20.07
C VAL A 325 -23.51 21.77 19.27
N TRP A 326 -23.68 20.62 19.92
CA TRP A 326 -23.65 19.30 19.28
C TRP A 326 -24.90 19.07 18.41
N ALA A 327 -26.06 19.55 18.87
CA ALA A 327 -27.28 19.52 18.08
C ALA A 327 -27.16 20.37 16.80
N ALA A 328 -26.55 21.56 16.91
CA ALA A 328 -26.30 22.42 15.74
C ALA A 328 -25.36 21.76 14.71
N GLY A 329 -24.26 21.14 15.15
CA GLY A 329 -23.33 20.42 14.27
C GLY A 329 -23.99 19.26 13.51
N MET A 330 -24.79 18.43 14.19
CA MET A 330 -25.52 17.31 13.57
C MET A 330 -26.53 17.79 12.51
N VAL A 331 -27.29 18.85 12.81
CA VAL A 331 -28.27 19.43 11.86
C VAL A 331 -27.57 19.96 10.62
N GLY A 332 -26.46 20.68 10.79
CA GLY A 332 -25.67 21.23 9.68
C GLY A 332 -25.10 20.13 8.75
N ILE A 333 -24.46 19.11 9.32
CA ILE A 333 -23.96 17.95 8.54
C ILE A 333 -25.10 17.24 7.80
N THR A 334 -26.29 17.12 8.39
CA THR A 334 -27.44 16.51 7.72
C THR A 334 -27.86 17.32 6.48
N VAL A 335 -27.80 18.66 6.54
CA VAL A 335 -28.04 19.54 5.39
C VAL A 335 -26.94 19.37 4.33
N LEU A 336 -25.66 19.27 4.73
CA LEU A 336 -24.55 19.01 3.80
C LEU A 336 -24.66 17.65 3.11
N ILE A 337 -25.11 16.61 3.79
CA ILE A 337 -25.37 15.29 3.20
C ILE A 337 -26.42 15.40 2.10
N VAL A 338 -27.56 16.06 2.38
CA VAL A 338 -28.62 16.27 1.38
C VAL A 338 -28.11 17.09 0.20
N ALA A 339 -27.40 18.19 0.46
CA ALA A 339 -26.81 19.02 -0.59
C ALA A 339 -25.80 18.24 -1.45
N GLY A 340 -24.87 17.50 -0.83
CA GLY A 340 -23.87 16.68 -1.51
C GLY A 340 -24.48 15.62 -2.41
N ILE A 341 -25.54 14.94 -1.96
CA ILE A 341 -26.32 13.99 -2.78
C ILE A 341 -27.02 14.71 -3.94
N TRP A 342 -27.64 15.87 -3.69
CA TRP A 342 -28.45 16.58 -4.69
C TRP A 342 -27.61 17.26 -5.78
N PHE A 343 -26.45 17.80 -5.43
CA PHE A 343 -25.49 18.36 -6.40
C PHE A 343 -24.65 17.29 -7.08
N GLY A 344 -24.35 16.16 -6.41
CA GLY A 344 -23.62 15.03 -7.00
C GLY A 344 -24.40 14.22 -8.04
N ASN A 345 -25.74 14.28 -8.03
CA ASN A 345 -26.62 13.56 -8.96
C ASN A 345 -27.03 14.34 -10.22
N LYS A 346 -26.43 15.51 -10.50
CA LYS A 346 -26.65 16.17 -11.80
C LYS A 346 -25.80 15.49 -12.86
N PRO A 347 -26.36 15.01 -13.99
CA PRO A 347 -25.57 14.48 -15.08
C PRO A 347 -24.75 15.62 -15.70
N SER A 348 -23.44 15.59 -15.47
CA SER A 348 -22.51 16.50 -16.13
C SER A 348 -22.45 16.17 -17.62
N GLU A 349 -23.02 17.03 -18.47
CA GLU A 349 -22.71 17.02 -19.90
C GLU A 349 -21.23 17.33 -20.08
N LEU A 350 -20.42 16.28 -20.25
CA LEU A 350 -18.97 16.42 -20.32
C LEU A 350 -18.58 16.95 -21.70
N SER A 351 -18.33 18.25 -21.75
CA SER A 351 -17.76 18.92 -22.94
C SER A 351 -16.43 18.28 -23.30
N ALA A 352 -16.34 17.75 -24.52
CA ALA A 352 -15.10 17.19 -25.03
C ALA A 352 -14.14 18.31 -25.45
N ASP A 353 -12.99 18.42 -24.78
CA ASP A 353 -11.81 19.08 -25.35
C ASP A 353 -10.53 18.27 -25.12
N LYS A 354 -9.53 18.53 -25.96
CA LYS A 354 -8.61 17.52 -26.48
C LYS A 354 -7.33 17.37 -25.64
N SER A 355 -6.88 16.13 -25.46
CA SER A 355 -5.45 15.83 -25.34
C SER A 355 -4.95 15.21 -26.65
N SER A 356 -3.95 15.87 -27.25
CA SER A 356 -3.44 15.51 -28.58
C SER A 356 -2.62 14.22 -28.54
N ILE A 357 -3.16 13.13 -29.09
CA ILE A 357 -2.35 11.97 -29.51
C ILE A 357 -2.02 12.13 -30.98
N VAL A 358 -0.73 12.26 -31.29
CA VAL A 358 -0.23 12.20 -32.67
C VAL A 358 -0.31 10.75 -33.13
N THR A 359 -1.09 10.48 -34.18
CA THR A 359 -1.08 9.20 -34.90
C THR A 359 -0.97 9.49 -36.39
N ALA A 360 0.03 8.91 -37.04
CA ALA A 360 0.27 9.10 -38.46
C ALA A 360 -0.81 8.42 -39.31
N GLN A 361 -1.33 9.13 -40.30
CA GLN A 361 -2.20 8.57 -41.33
C GLN A 361 -1.38 8.07 -42.52
N PRO A 362 -1.73 6.90 -43.10
CA PRO A 362 -1.56 6.63 -44.52
C PRO A 362 -2.72 7.24 -45.33
N LEU A 363 -2.37 7.83 -46.47
CA LEU A 363 -3.29 8.45 -47.43
C LEU A 363 -4.07 7.38 -48.23
N LEU A 364 -5.26 7.73 -48.74
CA LEU A 364 -5.67 7.74 -50.17
C LEU A 364 -7.21 7.96 -50.31
N PRO A 365 -7.76 8.36 -51.48
CA PRO A 365 -8.68 9.50 -51.52
C PRO A 365 -10.15 9.21 -51.89
N ASP A 366 -10.98 10.25 -51.72
CA ASP A 366 -12.34 10.39 -52.24
C ASP A 366 -12.51 10.04 -53.74
N LYS A 367 -13.69 9.49 -54.08
CA LYS A 367 -14.63 10.12 -55.04
C LYS A 367 -16.00 9.43 -55.16
N ALA A 368 -17.00 10.25 -55.52
CA ALA A 368 -18.41 9.94 -55.84
C ALA A 368 -19.27 9.41 -54.67
N GLY A 369 -20.43 9.96 -54.30
CA GLY A 369 -21.11 11.18 -54.75
C GLY A 369 -22.45 10.94 -55.48
N LYS A 370 -23.58 11.21 -54.79
CA LYS A 370 -24.96 11.43 -55.30
C LYS A 370 -25.60 10.24 -56.07
N ILE A 371 -26.88 9.87 -55.96
CA ILE A 371 -28.16 10.51 -55.60
C ILE A 371 -29.17 9.32 -55.38
N THR A 372 -29.88 9.16 -54.25
CA THR A 372 -31.24 9.69 -53.91
C THR A 372 -32.43 8.78 -54.31
N VAL A 373 -33.30 8.41 -53.33
CA VAL A 373 -34.78 8.13 -53.44
C VAL A 373 -35.20 6.78 -54.13
N THR A 374 -36.14 5.94 -53.67
CA THR A 374 -37.21 5.93 -52.61
C THR A 374 -37.59 4.46 -52.20
N PRO A 375 -38.56 4.18 -51.27
CA PRO A 375 -38.60 2.94 -50.47
C PRO A 375 -39.67 1.89 -50.83
N GLU A 376 -39.49 0.68 -50.27
CA GLU A 376 -40.48 -0.31 -49.78
C GLU A 376 -39.68 -1.18 -48.77
N VAL A 377 -40.03 -1.36 -47.48
CA VAL A 377 -41.23 -1.91 -46.81
C VAL A 377 -41.32 -3.44 -46.90
N ASN A 378 -41.40 -4.07 -45.72
CA ASN A 378 -41.70 -5.49 -45.43
C ASN A 378 -40.67 -6.56 -45.86
N GLU A 379 -40.57 -7.71 -45.18
CA GLU A 379 -40.79 -8.05 -43.75
C GLU A 379 -40.14 -9.43 -43.51
N ASP A 380 -39.80 -9.72 -42.26
CA ASP A 380 -39.73 -11.07 -41.66
C ASP A 380 -38.86 -12.23 -42.21
N GLN A 381 -38.14 -12.83 -41.23
CA GLN A 381 -37.88 -14.27 -41.07
C GLN A 381 -36.96 -14.95 -42.12
N SER A 382 -36.20 -16.01 -41.83
CA SER A 382 -35.74 -16.73 -40.63
C SER A 382 -34.98 -17.96 -41.19
N THR A 383 -34.32 -18.76 -40.33
CA THR A 383 -33.60 -20.01 -40.66
C THR A 383 -32.35 -19.82 -41.55
N ALA A 384 -31.13 -20.01 -41.06
CA ALA A 384 -30.52 -21.22 -40.49
C ALA A 384 -30.36 -22.37 -41.52
N LEU A 385 -29.10 -22.63 -41.92
CA LEU A 385 -28.46 -23.96 -41.97
C LEU A 385 -27.04 -23.86 -42.56
N SER A 386 -26.04 -24.32 -41.81
CA SER A 386 -24.78 -24.88 -42.33
C SER A 386 -24.96 -26.40 -42.51
N PRO A 387 -23.94 -27.24 -42.82
CA PRO A 387 -22.58 -26.97 -43.35
C PRO A 387 -22.20 -27.89 -44.55
N THR A 388 -21.02 -27.68 -45.17
CA THR A 388 -20.30 -28.76 -45.90
C THR A 388 -18.79 -28.65 -45.71
N GLN A 389 -18.09 -29.79 -45.63
CA GLN A 389 -16.66 -29.94 -45.34
C GLN A 389 -15.83 -30.35 -46.57
N ALA A 390 -14.49 -30.36 -46.40
CA ALA A 390 -13.46 -31.05 -47.21
C ALA A 390 -13.19 -30.46 -48.62
N SER A 391 -11.99 -30.55 -49.23
CA SER A 391 -10.76 -31.34 -48.98
C SER A 391 -9.52 -30.45 -49.25
N GLN A 392 -8.40 -30.48 -48.53
CA GLN A 392 -7.27 -31.45 -48.54
C GLN A 392 -6.47 -31.60 -49.87
N GLU A 393 -5.14 -31.57 -49.71
CA GLU A 393 -4.03 -31.88 -50.67
C GLU A 393 -3.79 -30.93 -51.87
N ALA A 394 -2.57 -30.77 -52.43
CA ALA A 394 -1.18 -30.91 -51.94
C ALA A 394 -0.19 -30.43 -53.05
N VAL A 395 1.12 -30.53 -52.78
CA VAL A 395 2.26 -30.55 -53.74
C VAL A 395 2.90 -29.20 -54.13
N GLN A 396 4.21 -29.27 -54.36
CA GLN A 396 5.22 -28.23 -54.32
C GLN A 396 6.16 -28.32 -55.54
N ASP A 397 6.66 -27.19 -56.04
CA ASP A 397 7.93 -26.97 -56.79
C ASP A 397 7.85 -25.56 -57.43
N LYS A 398 8.88 -24.81 -57.81
CA LYS A 398 10.33 -24.67 -57.51
C LYS A 398 10.78 -23.44 -58.32
N ILE A 399 11.67 -22.63 -57.75
CA ILE A 399 12.82 -21.94 -58.40
C ILE A 399 12.61 -21.19 -59.75
N SER A 400 12.87 -19.87 -59.73
CA SER A 400 13.78 -19.10 -60.63
C SER A 400 13.43 -17.59 -60.45
N GLU A 401 14.23 -16.72 -59.83
CA GLU A 401 15.59 -16.23 -60.13
C GLU A 401 15.62 -15.12 -61.22
N HIS A 402 16.62 -14.22 -61.13
CA HIS A 402 16.98 -13.04 -61.96
C HIS A 402 16.42 -11.67 -61.49
N THR A 403 17.21 -10.58 -61.39
CA THR A 403 18.69 -10.41 -61.48
C THR A 403 19.12 -9.06 -60.86
N ASP A 404 20.34 -8.98 -60.32
CA ASP A 404 21.03 -7.73 -59.95
C ASP A 404 21.44 -6.86 -61.16
N LYS A 405 21.59 -5.53 -60.99
CA LYS A 405 22.93 -4.85 -60.93
C LYS A 405 22.94 -3.31 -60.95
N ALA A 406 24.08 -2.80 -60.43
CA ALA A 406 24.75 -1.50 -60.67
C ALA A 406 24.20 -0.24 -59.95
N ILE A 407 24.86 0.32 -58.91
CA ILE A 407 26.20 0.98 -58.81
C ILE A 407 26.15 2.48 -59.15
N SER A 408 26.24 3.36 -58.14
CA SER A 408 27.39 4.29 -57.93
C SER A 408 27.20 5.27 -56.75
N ASP A 409 28.31 5.49 -56.04
CA ASP A 409 28.59 6.43 -54.91
C ASP A 409 29.06 7.82 -55.46
N PRO A 410 29.44 8.84 -54.65
CA PRO A 410 29.16 9.16 -53.22
C PRO A 410 28.88 10.69 -52.93
N ALA A 411 28.84 11.04 -51.63
CA ALA A 411 29.20 12.32 -50.98
C ALA A 411 28.18 13.50 -50.91
N ASN A 412 27.89 14.00 -49.69
CA ASN A 412 28.55 15.18 -49.08
C ASN A 412 28.19 15.39 -47.58
N GLN A 413 29.04 16.09 -46.80
CA GLN A 413 28.77 16.57 -45.42
C GLN A 413 28.47 18.10 -45.41
N PRO A 414 28.05 18.71 -44.28
CA PRO A 414 28.96 19.27 -43.24
C PRO A 414 28.54 18.87 -41.78
N LYS A 415 29.41 18.79 -40.75
CA LYS A 415 30.26 19.80 -40.03
C LYS A 415 29.44 20.97 -39.44
N GLN A 416 29.65 21.47 -38.21
CA GLN A 416 30.74 21.43 -37.20
C GLN A 416 30.11 21.79 -35.80
N ALA A 417 30.72 21.78 -34.60
CA ALA A 417 32.09 21.61 -34.07
C ALA A 417 32.07 21.10 -32.59
N ASN A 418 33.19 21.25 -31.85
CA ASN A 418 33.42 20.89 -30.43
C ASN A 418 33.47 22.13 -29.50
N GLU A 419 33.54 21.90 -28.17
CA GLU A 419 34.70 22.37 -27.38
C GLU A 419 34.96 21.48 -26.13
N GLU A 420 36.24 21.30 -25.78
CA GLU A 420 36.74 20.46 -24.68
C GLU A 420 37.50 21.34 -23.65
N SER A 421 37.73 20.83 -22.44
CA SER A 421 38.87 21.26 -21.62
C SER A 421 39.31 20.16 -20.65
N GLU A 422 40.51 19.64 -20.84
CA GLU A 422 41.19 18.65 -19.99
C GLU A 422 41.84 19.30 -18.74
N LEU A 423 42.30 18.47 -17.78
CA LEU A 423 43.64 18.59 -17.16
C LEU A 423 44.00 17.40 -16.24
N GLU A 424 44.98 16.62 -16.74
CA GLU A 424 46.16 15.97 -16.13
C GLU A 424 46.64 16.43 -14.71
N ILE A 425 47.50 15.75 -13.90
CA ILE A 425 48.26 14.47 -13.91
C ILE A 425 48.90 14.17 -12.51
N SER A 426 49.13 12.89 -12.13
CA SER A 426 50.11 12.37 -11.12
C SER A 426 50.09 12.88 -9.65
N ALA A 427 50.98 12.46 -8.73
CA ALA A 427 51.39 11.12 -8.21
C ALA A 427 52.26 11.36 -6.94
N ASP A 428 52.42 10.35 -6.07
CA ASP A 428 53.36 10.19 -4.93
C ASP A 428 53.90 11.44 -4.17
N ASP A 429 53.76 11.46 -2.83
CA ASP A 429 54.93 11.25 -1.96
C ASP A 429 54.59 10.94 -0.48
N ASN A 430 55.61 10.54 0.29
CA ASN A 430 55.56 10.04 1.67
C ASN A 430 55.51 11.10 2.79
N LEU A 431 54.97 10.66 3.95
CA LEU A 431 55.35 10.93 5.36
C LEU A 431 56.33 12.10 5.69
N PRO A 432 56.09 12.82 6.82
CA PRO A 432 56.88 12.44 8.01
C PRO A 432 56.22 12.55 9.41
N GLN A 433 56.49 11.51 10.20
CA GLN A 433 57.04 11.51 11.57
C GLN A 433 56.38 12.17 12.82
N ASN A 434 56.37 11.33 13.87
CA ASN A 434 56.74 11.58 15.28
C ASN A 434 55.82 12.34 16.24
N GLY A 435 55.41 11.64 17.30
CA GLY A 435 56.18 11.77 18.55
C GLY A 435 55.43 11.62 19.88
N LEU A 436 55.72 10.53 20.61
CA LEU A 436 55.75 10.39 22.10
C LEU A 436 54.39 10.65 22.84
N ILE A 437 54.04 10.01 23.96
CA ILE A 437 54.76 9.66 25.19
C ILE A 437 54.22 8.31 25.76
N ALA A 438 55.00 7.67 26.64
CA ALA A 438 54.71 6.36 27.27
C ALA A 438 54.26 6.45 28.75
N ASP A 439 53.94 5.29 29.35
CA ASP A 439 53.67 5.00 30.79
C ASP A 439 52.42 5.69 31.40
N GLY A 440 51.65 5.17 32.38
CA GLY A 440 51.62 3.93 33.17
C GLY A 440 50.43 4.04 34.19
N THR A 441 50.10 3.15 35.13
CA THR A 441 50.47 1.73 35.44
C THR A 441 49.57 1.22 36.59
N SER A 442 49.35 -0.11 36.74
CA SER A 442 48.53 -0.79 37.81
C SER A 442 47.00 -0.55 37.71
N SER A 443 46.06 -1.37 38.22
CA SER A 443 46.03 -2.64 39.00
C SER A 443 44.64 -3.31 38.78
N SER A 444 44.26 -4.56 39.12
CA SER A 444 44.86 -5.68 39.90
C SER A 444 44.35 -7.07 39.40
N ALA A 445 44.65 -8.15 40.14
CA ALA A 445 44.15 -9.53 39.97
C ALA A 445 42.70 -9.77 40.49
N GLY A 446 42.01 -10.90 40.25
CA GLY A 446 42.28 -12.07 39.38
C GLY A 446 41.68 -13.41 39.91
N LYS A 447 41.73 -14.49 39.09
CA LYS A 447 41.40 -15.92 39.38
C LYS A 447 39.90 -16.23 39.67
N SER A 448 39.35 -17.45 39.49
CA SER A 448 39.90 -18.79 39.14
C SER A 448 38.93 -19.62 38.27
N GLU A 449 39.40 -20.76 37.74
CA GLU A 449 38.64 -21.73 36.92
C GLU A 449 38.04 -22.91 37.72
N LEU A 450 37.31 -23.79 37.00
CA LEU A 450 37.19 -25.27 37.12
C LEU A 450 36.07 -25.94 37.98
N ARG A 451 35.23 -26.70 37.26
CA ARG A 451 34.54 -27.98 37.61
C ARG A 451 33.44 -27.94 38.72
N ASP A 452 32.45 -28.84 38.77
CA ASP A 452 32.30 -30.16 38.14
C ASP A 452 30.82 -30.53 37.78
N LYS A 453 30.71 -31.62 37.02
CA LYS A 453 29.56 -32.48 36.61
C LYS A 453 28.34 -32.64 37.55
N TYR A 454 27.17 -33.02 36.99
CA TYR A 454 26.50 -34.33 37.19
C TYR A 454 25.33 -34.55 36.19
N THR A 455 25.06 -35.85 35.94
CA THR A 455 23.95 -36.59 35.25
C THR A 455 22.55 -35.96 35.17
N GLY A 456 21.61 -36.38 34.29
CA GLY A 456 21.58 -37.50 33.33
C GLY A 456 20.46 -38.51 33.63
N GLU A 457 19.40 -38.58 32.80
CA GLU A 457 18.30 -39.56 32.88
C GLU A 457 17.67 -39.80 31.47
N GLN A 458 17.07 -40.98 31.25
CA GLN A 458 16.50 -41.44 29.97
C GLN A 458 15.01 -41.78 30.09
N GLU A 459 14.27 -41.73 28.97
CA GLU A 459 13.15 -42.64 28.53
C GLU A 459 12.33 -41.93 27.41
N THR A 460 11.67 -42.56 26.43
CA THR A 460 11.84 -43.86 25.74
C THR A 460 11.25 -43.78 24.31
N ASP A 461 11.56 -44.79 23.49
CA ASP A 461 11.15 -45.04 22.10
C ASP A 461 9.63 -45.02 21.82
N SER A 462 9.22 -44.54 20.62
CA SER A 462 8.24 -45.27 19.80
C SER A 462 8.08 -44.77 18.35
N THR A 463 7.94 -45.74 17.44
CA THR A 463 7.32 -45.68 16.09
C THR A 463 8.25 -45.52 14.88
N GLN A 464 8.87 -46.64 14.49
CA GLN A 464 9.41 -46.85 13.14
C GLN A 464 8.73 -48.06 12.48
N LYS A 465 7.72 -47.83 11.62
CA LYS A 465 7.24 -48.76 10.57
C LYS A 465 6.12 -48.16 9.71
N LEU A 466 6.46 -47.76 8.49
CA LEU A 466 5.65 -47.82 7.25
C LEU A 466 6.42 -47.09 6.14
N ALA A 467 7.54 -47.71 5.72
CA ALA A 467 8.26 -47.35 4.51
C ALA A 467 8.07 -48.46 3.47
N VAL A 468 8.37 -48.15 2.20
CA VAL A 468 8.14 -48.96 0.98
C VAL A 468 6.71 -48.83 0.41
N ASN A 469 6.50 -47.81 -0.44
CA ASN A 469 5.88 -47.93 -1.78
C ASN A 469 5.71 -46.60 -2.59
N ASP A 470 6.33 -45.48 -2.22
CA ASP A 470 6.05 -44.17 -2.86
C ASP A 470 6.95 -43.78 -4.06
N GLU A 471 8.16 -44.35 -4.18
CA GLU A 471 9.12 -43.97 -5.24
C GLU A 471 8.64 -44.31 -6.68
N SER A 472 7.68 -45.24 -6.81
CA SER A 472 7.13 -45.66 -8.11
C SER A 472 6.14 -44.65 -8.72
N LEU A 473 5.48 -43.82 -7.91
CA LEU A 473 4.47 -42.87 -8.39
C LEU A 473 5.10 -41.53 -8.79
N HIS A 474 6.08 -41.06 -8.01
CA HIS A 474 6.76 -39.80 -8.31
C HIS A 474 7.61 -39.82 -9.59
N SER A 475 8.24 -40.95 -9.94
CA SER A 475 9.01 -41.04 -11.20
C SER A 475 8.10 -40.91 -12.44
N SER A 476 6.95 -41.60 -12.43
CA SER A 476 5.99 -41.59 -13.55
C SER A 476 5.37 -40.20 -13.78
N MET A 477 5.08 -39.44 -12.71
CA MET A 477 4.61 -38.06 -12.84
C MET A 477 5.71 -37.10 -13.31
N LYS A 478 6.93 -37.22 -12.78
CA LYS A 478 8.06 -36.35 -13.15
C LYS A 478 8.47 -36.53 -14.62
N GLN A 479 8.33 -37.73 -15.15
CA GLN A 479 8.63 -38.04 -16.56
C GLN A 479 7.53 -37.59 -17.55
N LYS A 480 6.34 -37.18 -17.07
CA LYS A 480 5.21 -36.75 -17.91
C LYS A 480 5.03 -35.22 -18.01
N LEU A 481 5.83 -34.45 -17.28
CA LEU A 481 5.82 -32.97 -17.31
C LEU A 481 6.96 -32.36 -18.16
N LEU A 482 7.96 -33.16 -18.55
CA LEU A 482 9.17 -32.71 -19.26
C LEU A 482 9.07 -32.89 -20.79
N GLU A 483 7.96 -32.46 -21.40
CA GLU A 483 7.78 -32.60 -22.86
C GLU A 483 6.92 -31.48 -23.49
N LYS A 484 7.30 -30.23 -23.24
CA LYS A 484 6.97 -29.10 -24.14
C LYS A 484 8.12 -28.08 -24.14
N PRO A 485 8.69 -27.71 -25.30
CA PRO A 485 9.70 -26.66 -25.35
C PRO A 485 9.05 -25.32 -24.97
N ALA A 486 9.70 -24.57 -24.09
CA ALA A 486 9.30 -23.21 -23.75
C ALA A 486 9.29 -22.33 -25.01
N ASP A 487 8.31 -21.44 -25.12
CA ASP A 487 8.28 -20.48 -26.22
C ASP A 487 9.44 -19.49 -26.07
N LYS A 488 10.39 -19.56 -27.00
CA LYS A 488 11.57 -18.68 -27.04
C LYS A 488 11.19 -17.20 -27.20
N GLY A 489 9.99 -16.89 -27.71
CA GLY A 489 9.45 -15.53 -27.72
C GLY A 489 9.31 -14.97 -26.30
N THR A 490 8.64 -15.70 -25.42
CA THR A 490 8.37 -15.29 -24.03
C THR A 490 9.66 -15.08 -23.21
N ILE A 491 10.69 -15.92 -23.40
CA ILE A 491 11.98 -15.76 -22.71
C ILE A 491 12.68 -14.45 -23.15
N ASN A 492 12.68 -14.14 -24.45
CA ASN A 492 13.27 -12.91 -24.96
C ASN A 492 12.53 -11.63 -24.50
N GLU A 493 11.21 -11.70 -24.34
CA GLU A 493 10.42 -10.60 -23.77
C GLU A 493 10.81 -10.32 -22.31
N TYR A 494 10.90 -11.37 -21.47
CA TYR A 494 11.35 -11.21 -20.08
C TYR A 494 12.81 -10.78 -19.98
N LEU A 495 13.72 -11.25 -20.85
CA LEU A 495 15.10 -10.75 -20.88
C LEU A 495 15.16 -9.27 -21.25
N THR A 496 14.33 -8.83 -22.19
CA THR A 496 14.21 -7.41 -22.57
C THR A 496 13.69 -6.55 -21.42
N ALA A 497 12.66 -7.02 -20.72
CA ALA A 497 12.10 -6.34 -19.54
C ALA A 497 13.10 -6.31 -18.36
N ALA A 498 13.80 -7.40 -18.08
CA ALA A 498 14.85 -7.47 -17.07
C ALA A 498 15.97 -6.47 -17.36
N ASN A 499 16.45 -6.40 -18.60
CA ASN A 499 17.49 -5.46 -19.01
C ASN A 499 17.03 -3.99 -18.92
N LYS A 500 15.74 -3.71 -19.19
CA LYS A 500 15.14 -2.38 -18.98
C LYS A 500 15.10 -2.01 -17.49
N ALA A 501 14.62 -2.92 -16.64
CA ALA A 501 14.58 -2.74 -15.19
C ALA A 501 15.98 -2.55 -14.58
N MET A 502 16.98 -3.32 -15.03
CA MET A 502 18.38 -3.15 -14.63
C MET A 502 18.93 -1.75 -14.95
N LYS A 503 18.60 -1.19 -16.13
CA LYS A 503 18.99 0.17 -16.51
C LYS A 503 18.29 1.25 -15.67
N ALA A 504 17.04 1.01 -15.28
CA ALA A 504 16.28 1.86 -14.38
C ALA A 504 16.66 1.70 -12.89
N VAL A 505 17.59 0.80 -12.55
CA VAL A 505 17.95 0.43 -11.17
C VAL A 505 16.76 -0.17 -10.39
N HIS A 506 15.75 -0.68 -11.10
CA HIS A 506 14.64 -1.45 -10.54
C HIS A 506 15.12 -2.89 -10.30
N LEU A 507 15.91 -3.12 -9.26
CA LEU A 507 16.61 -4.39 -9.04
C LEU A 507 15.70 -5.45 -8.41
N THR A 508 15.19 -5.19 -7.20
CA THR A 508 14.15 -5.99 -6.50
C THR A 508 12.90 -5.17 -6.17
N THR A 509 12.90 -3.88 -6.48
CA THR A 509 11.80 -2.93 -6.25
C THR A 509 11.62 -2.05 -7.50
N PRO A 510 10.40 -1.70 -7.93
CA PRO A 510 9.10 -2.05 -7.34
C PRO A 510 8.74 -3.53 -7.53
N SER A 511 7.88 -4.08 -6.67
CA SER A 511 7.59 -5.53 -6.58
C SER A 511 7.12 -6.18 -7.89
N ARG A 512 6.39 -5.43 -8.75
CA ARG A 512 5.79 -5.91 -9.99
C ARG A 512 6.59 -5.65 -11.28
N ASP A 513 7.58 -4.75 -11.25
CA ASP A 513 8.39 -4.36 -12.42
C ASP A 513 9.86 -4.16 -11.99
N ASN A 514 10.54 -5.28 -11.72
CA ASN A 514 11.94 -5.32 -11.34
C ASN A 514 12.70 -6.48 -12.01
N ALA A 515 14.02 -6.29 -12.15
CA ALA A 515 14.90 -7.22 -12.86
C ALA A 515 14.92 -8.61 -12.23
N HIS A 516 14.93 -8.71 -10.90
CA HIS A 516 14.95 -10.01 -10.21
C HIS A 516 13.72 -10.84 -10.56
N LYS A 517 12.53 -10.23 -10.58
CA LYS A 517 11.28 -10.91 -10.91
C LYS A 517 11.28 -11.45 -12.35
N TYR A 518 11.73 -10.66 -13.32
CA TYR A 518 11.86 -11.14 -14.70
C TYR A 518 12.86 -12.29 -14.84
N TYR A 519 14.01 -12.24 -14.15
CA TYR A 519 14.96 -13.37 -14.14
C TYR A 519 14.37 -14.61 -13.45
N GLN A 520 13.60 -14.47 -12.36
CA GLN A 520 12.86 -15.60 -11.77
C GLN A 520 11.85 -16.22 -12.76
N MET A 521 11.14 -15.40 -13.55
CA MET A 521 10.18 -15.90 -14.55
C MET A 521 10.87 -16.65 -15.69
N ILE A 522 12.08 -16.24 -16.08
CA ILE A 522 12.90 -16.99 -17.05
C ILE A 522 13.37 -18.31 -16.44
N LEU A 523 13.89 -18.32 -15.21
CA LEU A 523 14.38 -19.53 -14.54
C LEU A 523 13.27 -20.52 -14.19
N ALA A 524 12.02 -20.08 -14.07
CA ALA A 524 10.86 -20.96 -13.94
C ALA A 524 10.51 -21.69 -15.26
N LEU A 525 10.89 -21.13 -16.42
CA LEU A 525 10.70 -21.73 -17.74
C LEU A 525 11.92 -22.54 -18.21
N GLU A 526 13.12 -22.06 -17.89
CA GLU A 526 14.41 -22.66 -18.24
C GLU A 526 15.38 -22.49 -17.05
N PRO A 527 15.41 -23.44 -16.10
CA PRO A 527 16.20 -23.33 -14.86
C PRO A 527 17.70 -23.11 -15.05
N ASP A 528 18.25 -23.62 -16.15
CA ASP A 528 19.67 -23.50 -16.50
C ASP A 528 19.97 -22.29 -17.42
N ASN A 529 19.02 -21.34 -17.58
CA ASN A 529 19.20 -20.18 -18.46
C ASN A 529 20.36 -19.29 -17.98
N ALA A 530 21.48 -19.36 -18.73
CA ALA A 530 22.72 -18.69 -18.37
C ALA A 530 22.60 -17.16 -18.29
N GLU A 531 21.74 -16.53 -19.10
CA GLU A 531 21.54 -15.08 -19.05
C GLU A 531 20.79 -14.64 -17.79
N ALA A 532 19.79 -15.41 -17.34
CA ALA A 532 19.03 -15.11 -16.13
C ALA A 532 19.84 -15.39 -14.85
N LEU A 533 20.62 -16.48 -14.81
CA LEU A 533 21.56 -16.75 -13.72
C LEU A 533 22.62 -15.63 -13.61
N ALA A 534 23.25 -15.25 -14.73
CA ALA A 534 24.18 -14.12 -14.77
C ALA A 534 23.49 -12.78 -14.44
N GLY A 535 22.21 -12.64 -14.78
CA GLY A 535 21.35 -11.51 -14.43
C GLY A 535 21.17 -11.33 -12.93
N GLN A 536 20.80 -12.40 -12.22
CA GLN A 536 20.73 -12.39 -10.75
C GLN A 536 22.09 -12.05 -10.13
N GLN A 537 23.19 -12.57 -10.68
CA GLN A 537 24.52 -12.26 -10.18
C GLN A 537 24.86 -10.76 -10.32
N LYS A 538 24.52 -10.14 -11.46
CA LYS A 538 24.68 -8.68 -11.70
C LYS A 538 23.84 -7.81 -10.76
N ILE A 539 22.67 -8.30 -10.33
CA ILE A 539 21.86 -7.62 -9.31
C ILE A 539 22.60 -7.61 -7.97
N VAL A 540 23.15 -8.75 -7.56
CA VAL A 540 23.96 -8.86 -6.34
C VAL A 540 25.21 -7.98 -6.41
N ASP A 541 25.92 -7.94 -7.54
CA ASP A 541 27.07 -7.05 -7.74
C ASP A 541 26.69 -5.57 -7.56
N ARG A 542 25.51 -5.17 -8.05
CA ARG A 542 24.99 -3.81 -7.87
C ARG A 542 24.65 -3.50 -6.42
N TYR A 543 24.09 -4.45 -5.66
CA TYR A 543 23.89 -4.27 -4.23
C TYR A 543 25.20 -4.24 -3.44
N ILE A 544 26.18 -5.07 -3.78
CA ILE A 544 27.54 -5.00 -3.20
C ILE A 544 28.14 -3.60 -3.39
N TRP A 545 27.96 -2.99 -4.57
CA TRP A 545 28.38 -1.60 -4.79
C TRP A 545 27.64 -0.61 -3.88
N PHE A 546 26.32 -0.73 -3.70
CA PHE A 546 25.58 0.11 -2.74
C PHE A 546 26.03 -0.09 -1.29
N ILE A 547 26.34 -1.33 -0.88
CA ILE A 547 26.85 -1.66 0.46
C ILE A 547 28.19 -0.96 0.70
N GLN A 548 29.14 -1.08 -0.22
CA GLN A 548 30.47 -0.46 -0.07
C GLN A 548 30.38 1.07 -0.11
N LYS A 549 29.52 1.64 -0.98
CA LYS A 549 29.25 3.09 -0.98
C LYS A 549 28.65 3.56 0.34
N ALA A 550 27.67 2.85 0.89
CA ALA A 550 27.07 3.18 2.18
C ALA A 550 28.06 3.05 3.34
N LYS A 551 28.97 2.07 3.31
CA LYS A 551 30.08 1.95 4.27
C LYS A 551 31.03 3.17 4.19
N ALA A 552 31.43 3.58 2.98
CA ALA A 552 32.29 4.74 2.77
C ALA A 552 31.64 6.07 3.19
N GLU A 553 30.31 6.19 3.03
CA GLU A 553 29.52 7.34 3.49
C GLU A 553 29.16 7.31 4.99
N GLY A 554 29.62 6.31 5.76
CA GLY A 554 29.31 6.18 7.19
C GLY A 554 27.84 5.86 7.51
N LYS A 555 27.13 5.16 6.60
CA LYS A 555 25.69 4.85 6.70
C LYS A 555 25.45 3.33 6.92
N PRO A 556 25.73 2.79 8.13
CA PRO A 556 25.66 1.35 8.39
C PRO A 556 24.25 0.77 8.16
N ASN A 557 23.19 1.51 8.50
CA ASN A 557 21.82 1.03 8.31
C ASN A 557 21.40 0.96 6.83
N SER A 558 21.98 1.81 5.97
CA SER A 558 21.81 1.70 4.51
C SER A 558 22.58 0.50 3.95
N ALA A 559 23.78 0.22 4.49
CA ALA A 559 24.55 -0.97 4.13
C ALA A 559 23.85 -2.27 4.55
N LYS A 560 23.32 -2.35 5.78
CA LYS A 560 22.50 -3.48 6.28
C LYS A 560 21.26 -3.72 5.39
N ARG A 561 20.51 -2.66 5.04
CA ARG A 561 19.33 -2.75 4.14
C ARG A 561 19.69 -3.19 2.72
N ALA A 562 20.81 -2.71 2.17
CA ALA A 562 21.27 -3.14 0.85
C ALA A 562 21.77 -4.60 0.84
N LEU A 563 22.37 -5.07 1.94
CA LEU A 563 22.74 -6.48 2.13
C LEU A 563 21.52 -7.39 2.14
N GLN A 564 20.48 -7.06 2.92
CA GLN A 564 19.25 -7.85 2.97
C GLN A 564 18.59 -8.01 1.59
N LYS A 565 18.58 -6.95 0.77
CA LYS A 565 18.07 -6.99 -0.63
C LYS A 565 18.97 -7.76 -1.60
N ALA A 566 20.26 -7.93 -1.29
CA ALA A 566 21.15 -8.80 -2.07
C ALA A 566 20.94 -10.28 -1.69
N GLU A 567 20.77 -10.54 -0.40
CA GLU A 567 20.57 -11.88 0.16
C GLU A 567 19.20 -12.46 -0.23
N SER A 568 18.17 -11.62 -0.46
CA SER A 568 16.91 -12.08 -1.05
C SER A 568 17.02 -12.48 -2.54
N VAL A 569 18.15 -12.20 -3.20
CA VAL A 569 18.39 -12.54 -4.62
C VAL A 569 19.25 -13.80 -4.75
N LEU A 570 20.38 -13.86 -4.05
CA LEU A 570 21.24 -15.06 -3.96
C LEU A 570 21.74 -15.21 -2.51
N PRO A 571 20.97 -15.87 -1.61
CA PRO A 571 21.31 -15.95 -0.18
C PRO A 571 22.63 -16.69 0.09
N ASP A 572 23.04 -17.54 -0.84
CA ASP A 572 24.24 -18.35 -0.72
C ASP A 572 25.54 -17.73 -1.26
N ASP A 573 25.48 -16.54 -1.91
CA ASP A 573 26.67 -15.88 -2.46
C ASP A 573 27.73 -15.66 -1.35
N PRO A 574 28.94 -16.24 -1.49
CA PRO A 574 29.96 -16.21 -0.45
C PRO A 574 30.48 -14.80 -0.14
N ARG A 575 30.27 -13.83 -1.04
CA ARG A 575 30.65 -12.42 -0.84
C ARG A 575 29.66 -11.72 0.09
N LEU A 576 28.37 -12.06 0.02
CA LEU A 576 27.35 -11.55 0.93
C LEU A 576 27.56 -12.09 2.35
N LYS A 577 27.87 -13.40 2.47
CA LYS A 577 28.23 -14.01 3.76
C LYS A 577 29.42 -13.32 4.46
N ARG A 578 30.42 -12.85 3.70
CA ARG A 578 31.53 -12.03 4.22
C ARG A 578 31.08 -10.63 4.63
N LEU A 579 30.33 -9.92 3.78
CA LEU A 579 29.80 -8.59 4.08
C LEU A 579 28.89 -8.57 5.32
N ARG A 580 28.12 -9.64 5.54
CA ARG A 580 27.30 -9.84 6.75
C ARG A 580 28.18 -9.87 8.01
N ALA A 581 29.28 -10.60 7.99
CA ALA A 581 30.24 -10.66 9.10
C ALA A 581 30.95 -9.31 9.32
N GLU A 582 31.36 -8.60 8.26
CA GLU A 582 31.96 -7.27 8.36
C GLU A 582 31.00 -6.22 8.98
N LEU A 583 29.73 -6.23 8.57
CA LEU A 583 28.72 -5.31 9.08
C LEU A 583 28.25 -5.64 10.51
N ALA A 584 28.40 -6.90 10.95
CA ALA A 584 28.18 -7.30 12.34
C ALA A 584 29.37 -6.95 13.25
N ALA A 585 30.60 -6.88 12.72
CA ALA A 585 31.82 -6.61 13.47
C ALA A 585 32.16 -5.11 13.65
N SER A 586 31.42 -4.20 13.00
CA SER A 586 31.60 -2.75 13.17
C SER A 586 30.83 -2.27 14.41
N PRO A 587 31.50 -1.84 15.50
CA PRO A 587 30.80 -1.29 16.66
C PRO A 587 30.11 0.03 16.29
N GLU A 588 28.89 0.21 16.77
CA GLU A 588 28.15 1.46 16.59
C GLU A 588 28.86 2.58 17.37
N LYS A 589 29.46 3.52 16.63
CA LYS A 589 29.91 4.79 17.19
C LYS A 589 28.68 5.66 17.42
N ASN A 590 28.18 5.62 18.65
CA ASN A 590 27.22 6.57 19.21
C ASN A 590 27.78 8.01 19.18
#